data_AF-A0A3D3TLF6-F1
#
_entry.id   AF-A0A3D3TLF6-F1
#
_cell.length_a   1.000
_cell.length_b   1.000
_cell.length_c   1.000
_cell.angle_alpha   90.00
_cell.angle_beta   90.00
_cell.angle_gamma   90.00
#
_symmetry.space_group_name_H-M   'P 1'
#
loop_
_entity.id
_entity.type
_entity.pdbx_description
1 polymer ?
#
loop_
_entity_poly.entity_id
_entity_poly.type
_entity_poly.pdbx_seq_one_letter_code
_entity_poly.pdbx_strand_id
1 'polypeptide(L)'
;LEKAGRVTGKVSYARYADDLVALVYPGEWVDKVNRRLLEEFEKIEVQLNEEKSKIVDMEKGSFQFLGFEFSMVKAKNGKRRPDYRPNKKARKALLEKLKYQFLIYRSNSLERLVEAINPILRGWVNYFRIGNSKKVFSFIRDWVNRKLRRHMMRKKQKKGFGWKRWSKEELLKITGIYNDYRIRYLRQKALPAR
;
A
#
# COMPACT_ATOMS: atom_id res chain seq x y z
N LEU A 1 18.03 23.78 -2.73
CA LEU A 1 17.08 23.00 -1.90
C LEU A 1 17.68 21.61 -1.60
N GLU A 2 18.96 21.47 -1.28
CA GLU A 2 19.66 21.81 -0.04
C GLU A 2 19.10 21.18 1.25
N LYS A 3 19.93 20.29 1.80
CA LYS A 3 19.92 19.65 3.13
C LYS A 3 18.81 18.60 3.38
N ALA A 4 18.87 17.51 2.62
CA ALA A 4 18.51 16.21 3.19
C ALA A 4 19.54 15.88 4.29
N GLY A 5 19.13 15.94 5.55
CA GLY A 5 20.01 15.67 6.69
C GLY A 5 20.72 14.33 6.52
N ARG A 6 22.04 14.32 6.70
CA ARG A 6 22.80 13.09 6.91
C ARG A 6 22.21 12.41 8.13
N VAL A 7 21.61 11.23 7.95
CA VAL A 7 21.30 10.35 9.07
C VAL A 7 22.66 9.86 9.57
N THR A 8 23.07 10.37 10.74
CA THR A 8 24.34 10.10 11.42
C THR A 8 24.37 8.73 12.10
N GLY A 9 23.27 7.99 12.11
CA GLY A 9 23.20 6.65 12.67
C GLY A 9 23.62 5.58 11.67
N LYS A 10 24.59 4.75 12.06
CA LYS A 10 24.94 3.50 11.34
C LYS A 10 23.79 2.47 11.39
N VAL A 11 22.81 2.70 12.27
CA VAL A 11 21.60 1.90 12.50
C VAL A 11 20.41 2.83 12.69
N SER A 12 19.24 2.44 12.19
CA SER A 12 17.94 3.07 12.46
C SER A 12 16.89 1.97 12.58
N TYR A 13 15.86 2.13 13.41
CA TYR A 13 14.80 1.13 13.51
C TYR A 13 13.41 1.74 13.59
N ALA A 14 12.41 0.95 13.24
CA ALA A 14 11.01 1.25 13.41
C ALA A 14 10.31 0.03 14.03
N ARG A 15 9.53 0.26 15.09
CA ARG A 15 8.72 -0.76 15.75
C ARG A 15 7.26 -0.37 15.71
N TYR A 16 6.39 -1.33 15.43
CA TYR A 16 4.95 -1.18 15.54
C TYR A 16 4.35 -2.46 16.14
N ALA A 17 3.87 -2.38 17.38
CA ALA A 17 3.53 -3.55 18.18
C ALA A 17 4.69 -4.57 18.20
N ASP A 18 4.46 -5.76 17.65
CA ASP A 18 5.44 -6.85 17.58
C ASP A 18 6.31 -6.82 16.31
N ASP A 19 5.93 -6.04 15.29
CA ASP A 19 6.69 -5.91 14.06
C ASP A 19 7.85 -4.91 14.26
N LEU A 20 9.09 -5.38 14.07
CA LEU A 20 10.32 -4.57 14.12
C LEU A 20 11.04 -4.61 12.77
N VAL A 21 11.52 -3.45 12.32
CA VAL A 21 12.45 -3.33 11.18
C VAL A 21 13.66 -2.54 11.62
N ALA A 22 14.85 -3.12 11.47
CA ALA A 22 16.13 -2.44 11.64
C ALA A 22 16.79 -2.20 10.27
N LEU A 23 17.08 -0.94 9.96
CA LEU A 23 17.87 -0.51 8.82
C LEU A 23 19.31 -0.31 9.28
N VAL A 24 20.22 -1.09 8.70
CA VAL A 24 21.63 -1.10 9.08
C VAL A 24 22.47 -0.76 7.86
N TYR A 25 23.47 0.10 8.04
CA TYR A 25 24.47 0.33 6.99
C TYR A 25 25.25 -0.97 6.72
N PRO A 26 25.51 -1.32 5.45
CA PRO A 26 26.18 -2.56 5.10
C PRO A 26 27.59 -2.65 5.73
N GLY A 27 28.02 -3.88 6.03
CA GLY A 27 29.32 -4.19 6.66
C GLY A 27 29.15 -4.83 8.03
N GLU A 28 30.17 -4.68 8.89
CA GLU A 28 30.25 -5.34 10.21
C GLU A 28 29.08 -5.05 11.16
N TRP A 29 28.34 -3.97 10.91
CA TRP A 29 27.20 -3.58 11.75
C TRP A 29 26.02 -4.52 11.61
N VAL A 30 25.89 -5.20 10.46
CA VAL A 30 24.78 -6.14 10.24
C VAL A 30 24.85 -7.29 11.26
N ASP A 31 26.01 -7.92 11.40
CA ASP A 31 26.19 -9.05 12.32
C ASP A 31 26.14 -8.61 13.78
N LYS A 32 26.73 -7.44 14.10
CA LYS A 32 26.70 -6.87 15.46
C LYS A 32 25.27 -6.56 15.91
N VAL A 33 24.47 -5.93 15.04
CA VAL A 33 23.06 -5.62 15.32
C VAL A 33 22.23 -6.89 15.41
N ASN A 34 22.44 -7.85 14.50
CA ASN A 34 21.69 -9.11 14.51
C ASN A 34 21.95 -9.89 15.81
N ARG A 35 23.23 -10.04 16.20
CA ARG A 35 23.60 -10.67 17.46
C ARG A 35 22.96 -9.97 18.66
N ARG A 36 23.05 -8.65 18.71
CA ARG A 36 22.48 -7.89 19.83
C ARG A 36 20.97 -8.04 19.92
N LEU A 37 20.27 -8.05 18.78
CA LEU A 37 18.82 -8.28 18.76
C LEU A 37 18.47 -9.66 19.31
N LEU A 38 19.21 -10.71 18.92
CA LEU A 38 19.00 -12.06 19.43
C LEU A 38 19.17 -12.13 20.96
N GLU A 39 20.24 -11.52 21.50
CA GLU A 39 20.48 -11.45 22.96
C GLU A 39 19.34 -10.74 23.70
N GLU A 40 18.80 -9.65 23.15
CA GLU A 40 17.70 -8.93 23.79
C GLU A 40 16.37 -9.69 23.69
N PHE A 41 16.10 -10.41 22.59
CA PHE A 41 14.91 -11.25 22.45
C PHE A 41 14.93 -12.44 23.41
N GLU A 42 16.10 -13.03 23.65
CA GLU A 42 16.28 -14.12 24.62
C GLU A 42 15.97 -13.66 26.05
N LYS A 43 16.42 -12.46 26.45
CA LYS A 43 16.13 -11.89 27.79
C LYS A 43 14.64 -11.69 28.08
N ILE A 44 13.86 -11.39 27.04
CA ILE A 44 12.42 -11.18 27.18
C ILE A 44 11.61 -12.45 26.84
N GLU A 45 12.30 -13.59 26.69
CA GLU A 45 11.72 -14.90 26.38
C GLU A 45 10.85 -14.90 25.10
N VAL A 46 11.14 -14.01 24.15
CA VAL A 46 10.42 -13.91 22.88
C VAL A 46 11.11 -14.79 21.85
N GLN A 47 10.43 -15.86 21.44
CA GLN A 47 10.87 -16.67 20.31
C GLN A 47 10.69 -15.92 18.99
N LEU A 48 11.78 -15.75 18.27
CA LEU A 48 11.73 -15.21 16.91
C LEU A 48 11.04 -16.19 15.97
N ASN A 49 10.11 -15.66 15.18
CA ASN A 49 9.59 -16.41 14.07
C ASN A 49 10.63 -16.40 12.93
N GLU A 50 11.41 -17.48 12.81
CA GLU A 50 12.48 -17.63 11.81
C GLU A 50 11.96 -17.54 10.36
N GLU A 51 10.69 -17.92 10.11
CA GLU A 51 10.09 -17.79 8.78
C GLU A 51 9.84 -16.32 8.39
N LYS A 52 9.59 -15.46 9.39
CA LYS A 52 9.31 -14.02 9.21
C LYS A 52 10.55 -13.15 9.33
N SER A 53 11.53 -13.56 10.13
CA SER A 53 12.71 -12.77 10.47
C SER A 53 13.80 -13.00 9.43
N LYS A 54 14.09 -11.99 8.61
CA LYS A 54 15.05 -12.11 7.51
C LYS A 54 15.92 -10.86 7.39
N ILE A 55 17.22 -11.08 7.20
CA ILE A 55 18.14 -10.03 6.75
C ILE A 55 17.96 -9.88 5.24
N VAL A 56 17.66 -8.66 4.79
CA VAL A 56 17.42 -8.36 3.37
C VAL A 56 18.41 -7.32 2.90
N ASP A 57 19.19 -7.66 1.88
CA ASP A 57 19.95 -6.68 1.11
C ASP A 57 18.98 -5.84 0.26
N MET A 58 18.77 -4.59 0.67
CA MET A 58 17.91 -3.63 -0.04
C MET A 58 18.38 -3.31 -1.46
N GLU A 59 19.62 -3.64 -1.81
CA GLU A 59 20.09 -3.50 -3.18
C GLU A 59 19.51 -4.54 -4.12
N LYS A 60 19.24 -5.75 -3.60
CA LYS A 60 18.83 -6.92 -4.39
C LYS A 60 17.40 -7.37 -4.09
N GLY A 61 16.85 -6.94 -2.95
CA GLY A 61 15.58 -7.44 -2.42
C GLY A 61 14.57 -6.37 -2.05
N SER A 62 13.48 -6.84 -1.45
CA SER A 62 12.44 -6.05 -0.83
C SER A 62 12.03 -6.68 0.50
N PHE A 63 11.50 -5.86 1.41
CA PHE A 63 10.88 -6.35 2.65
C PHE A 63 9.46 -5.81 2.79
N GLN A 64 8.65 -6.47 3.62
CA GLN A 64 7.28 -6.05 3.89
C GLN A 64 7.15 -5.54 5.32
N PHE A 65 6.44 -4.43 5.50
CA PHE A 65 6.17 -3.85 6.81
C PHE A 65 4.88 -3.05 6.76
N LEU A 66 3.97 -3.26 7.73
CA LEU A 66 2.68 -2.56 7.84
C LEU A 66 1.82 -2.53 6.56
N GLY A 67 1.86 -3.64 5.80
CA GLY A 67 1.11 -3.75 4.53
C GLY A 67 1.77 -3.06 3.34
N PHE A 68 2.95 -2.45 3.52
CA PHE A 68 3.79 -1.92 2.46
C PHE A 68 4.87 -2.92 2.07
N GLU A 69 5.33 -2.81 0.83
CA GLU A 69 6.54 -3.44 0.32
C GLU A 69 7.56 -2.33 0.05
N PHE A 70 8.72 -2.44 0.68
CA PHE A 70 9.84 -1.50 0.60
C PHE A 70 10.92 -2.09 -0.31
N SER A 71 11.39 -1.31 -1.29
CA SER A 71 12.45 -1.72 -2.24
C SER A 71 13.24 -0.52 -2.74
N MET A 72 14.41 -0.75 -3.33
CA MET A 72 15.18 0.29 -4.01
C MET A 72 14.99 0.22 -5.52
N VAL A 73 14.42 1.28 -6.12
CA VAL A 73 14.18 1.36 -7.56
C VAL A 73 15.06 2.41 -8.23
N LYS A 74 15.42 2.19 -9.49
CA LYS A 74 16.08 3.21 -10.33
C LYS A 74 15.06 4.29 -10.70
N ALA A 75 15.37 5.54 -10.38
CA ALA A 75 14.61 6.70 -10.82
C ALA A 75 14.97 7.08 -12.26
N LYS A 76 14.19 7.99 -12.86
CA LYS A 76 14.41 8.45 -14.25
C LYS A 76 15.77 9.11 -14.45
N ASN A 77 16.34 9.70 -13.41
CA ASN A 77 17.67 10.32 -13.42
C ASN A 77 18.81 9.33 -13.14
N GLY A 78 18.56 8.01 -13.25
CA GLY A 78 19.54 6.95 -13.00
C GLY A 78 19.83 6.68 -11.52
N LYS A 79 19.53 7.61 -10.61
CA LYS A 79 19.77 7.45 -9.17
C LYS A 79 18.80 6.43 -8.57
N ARG A 80 19.28 5.60 -7.63
CA ARG A 80 18.40 4.73 -6.85
C ARG A 80 17.63 5.56 -5.83
N ARG A 81 16.37 5.20 -5.60
CA ARG A 81 15.53 5.80 -4.56
C ARG A 81 14.72 4.73 -3.84
N PRO A 82 14.33 4.98 -2.58
CA PRO A 82 13.34 4.15 -1.90
C PRO A 82 12.01 4.20 -2.64
N ASP A 83 11.36 3.05 -2.71
CA ASP A 83 10.01 2.86 -3.19
C ASP A 83 9.22 2.05 -2.17
N TYR A 84 8.10 2.60 -1.72
CA TYR A 84 7.20 1.96 -0.78
C TYR A 84 5.79 2.03 -1.33
N ARG A 85 5.20 0.84 -1.52
CA ARG A 85 3.91 0.65 -2.18
C ARG A 85 3.07 -0.38 -1.41
N PRO A 86 1.74 -0.37 -1.54
CA PRO A 86 0.90 -1.41 -0.95
C PRO A 86 1.34 -2.78 -1.47
N ASN A 87 1.57 -3.72 -0.55
CA ASN A 87 2.01 -5.06 -0.93
C ASN A 87 0.88 -5.85 -1.62
N LYS A 88 1.24 -6.96 -2.27
CA LYS A 88 0.28 -7.79 -3.02
C LYS A 88 -0.85 -8.33 -2.13
N LYS A 89 -0.55 -8.66 -0.86
CA LYS A 89 -1.53 -9.17 0.13
C LYS A 89 -2.59 -8.12 0.46
N ALA A 90 -2.18 -6.89 0.76
CA ALA A 90 -3.07 -5.77 1.04
C ALA A 90 -3.95 -5.43 -0.17
N ARG A 91 -3.40 -5.48 -1.39
CA ARG A 91 -4.17 -5.31 -2.63
C ARG A 91 -5.20 -6.42 -2.81
N LYS A 92 -4.80 -7.68 -2.59
CA LYS A 92 -5.69 -8.85 -2.72
C LYS A 92 -6.86 -8.76 -1.74
N ALA A 93 -6.57 -8.47 -0.47
CA ALA A 93 -7.58 -8.31 0.58
C ALA A 93 -8.61 -7.22 0.24
N LEU A 94 -8.17 -6.06 -0.26
CA LEU A 94 -9.10 -5.02 -0.73
C LEU A 94 -10.01 -5.56 -1.85
N LEU A 95 -9.42 -6.17 -2.88
CA LEU A 95 -10.19 -6.67 -4.02
C LEU A 95 -11.18 -7.75 -3.61
N GLU A 96 -10.84 -8.62 -2.67
CA GLU A 96 -11.74 -9.64 -2.12
C GLU A 96 -12.91 -9.00 -1.39
N LYS A 97 -12.63 -8.04 -0.50
CA LYS A 97 -13.68 -7.27 0.19
C LYS A 97 -14.62 -6.58 -0.80
N LEU A 98 -14.07 -5.90 -1.82
CA LEU A 98 -14.89 -5.26 -2.86
C LEU A 98 -15.68 -6.28 -3.69
N LYS A 99 -15.06 -7.41 -4.09
CA LYS A 99 -15.75 -8.49 -4.83
C LYS A 99 -16.95 -9.01 -4.05
N TYR A 100 -16.80 -9.19 -2.74
CA TYR A 100 -17.88 -9.59 -1.85
C TYR A 100 -19.02 -8.56 -1.85
N GLN A 101 -18.71 -7.26 -1.74
CA GLN A 101 -19.72 -6.20 -1.86
C GLN A 101 -20.46 -6.24 -3.22
N PHE A 102 -19.74 -6.39 -4.33
CA PHE A 102 -20.37 -6.57 -5.65
C PHE A 102 -21.21 -7.85 -5.79
N LEU A 103 -20.94 -8.87 -4.96
CA LEU A 103 -21.69 -10.12 -4.96
C LEU A 103 -23.01 -9.95 -4.20
N ILE A 104 -22.96 -9.45 -2.96
CA ILE A 104 -24.15 -9.32 -2.11
C ILE A 104 -25.12 -8.26 -2.64
N TYR A 105 -24.62 -7.16 -3.21
CA TYR A 105 -25.45 -6.11 -3.79
C TYR A 105 -25.80 -6.35 -5.27
N ARG A 106 -25.62 -7.57 -5.80
CA ARG A 106 -25.82 -7.88 -7.23
C ARG A 106 -27.22 -7.52 -7.73
N SER A 107 -28.24 -7.70 -6.89
CA SER A 107 -29.65 -7.40 -7.21
C SER A 107 -30.09 -6.01 -6.73
N ASN A 108 -29.26 -5.33 -5.93
CA ASN A 108 -29.60 -4.06 -5.30
C ASN A 108 -29.39 -2.86 -6.23
N SER A 109 -29.90 -1.70 -5.81
CA SER A 109 -29.67 -0.43 -6.49
C SER A 109 -28.17 -0.10 -6.61
N LEU A 110 -27.82 0.71 -7.62
CA LEU A 110 -26.43 1.13 -7.83
C LEU A 110 -25.96 2.00 -6.66
N GLU A 111 -26.87 2.82 -6.13
CA GLU A 111 -26.69 3.74 -5.02
C GLU A 111 -26.30 2.96 -3.75
N ARG A 112 -27.07 1.92 -3.39
CA ARG A 112 -26.76 1.05 -2.23
C ARG A 112 -25.40 0.37 -2.34
N LEU A 113 -25.04 -0.08 -3.55
CA LEU A 113 -23.72 -0.68 -3.79
C LEU A 113 -22.61 0.36 -3.61
N VAL A 114 -22.78 1.57 -4.14
CA VAL A 114 -21.78 2.65 -4.03
C VAL A 114 -21.62 3.09 -2.57
N GLU A 115 -22.72 3.22 -1.84
CA GLU A 115 -22.74 3.54 -0.42
C GLU A 115 -21.94 2.53 0.40
N ALA A 116 -22.06 1.23 0.10
CA ALA A 116 -21.31 0.18 0.78
C ALA A 116 -19.80 0.18 0.45
N ILE A 117 -19.40 0.47 -0.80
CA ILE A 117 -17.98 0.41 -1.22
C ILE A 117 -17.21 1.71 -0.97
N ASN A 118 -17.88 2.86 -0.90
CA ASN A 118 -17.24 4.16 -0.72
C ASN A 118 -16.40 4.26 0.57
N PRO A 119 -16.90 3.87 1.76
CA PRO A 119 -16.12 3.87 2.99
C PRO A 119 -14.89 2.96 2.92
N ILE A 120 -15.02 1.80 2.27
CA ILE A 120 -13.93 0.84 2.10
C ILE A 120 -12.82 1.44 1.25
N LEU A 121 -13.18 2.03 0.09
CA LEU A 121 -12.22 2.68 -0.80
C LEU A 121 -11.56 3.87 -0.12
N ARG A 122 -12.34 4.73 0.55
CA ARG A 122 -11.85 5.91 1.26
C ARG A 122 -10.85 5.53 2.34
N GLY A 123 -11.18 4.57 3.20
CA GLY A 123 -10.29 4.12 4.28
C GLY A 123 -8.99 3.53 3.73
N TRP A 124 -9.10 2.64 2.73
CA TRP A 124 -7.92 2.01 2.13
C TRP A 124 -7.01 3.03 1.43
N VAL A 125 -7.59 3.96 0.67
CA VAL A 125 -6.81 5.02 0.02
C VAL A 125 -6.19 5.94 1.07
N ASN A 126 -6.91 6.31 2.12
CA ASN A 126 -6.36 7.16 3.18
C ASN A 126 -5.16 6.53 3.88
N TYR A 127 -5.18 5.23 4.13
CA TYR A 127 -4.06 4.51 4.71
C TYR A 127 -2.86 4.46 3.75
N PHE A 128 -3.10 4.10 2.47
CA PHE A 128 -2.03 3.87 1.50
C PHE A 128 -1.63 5.11 0.68
N ARG A 129 -2.21 6.30 0.94
CA ARG A 129 -1.95 7.51 0.11
C ARG A 129 -0.58 8.12 0.35
N ILE A 130 0.23 7.53 1.21
CA ILE A 130 1.64 7.88 1.38
C ILE A 130 2.48 7.19 0.29
N GLY A 131 3.44 7.91 -0.28
CA GLY A 131 4.46 7.29 -1.14
C GLY A 131 4.11 6.97 -2.58
N ASN A 132 4.57 5.80 -3.06
CA ASN A 132 4.59 5.41 -4.47
C ASN A 132 3.35 4.61 -4.93
N SER A 133 2.18 4.91 -4.35
CA SER A 133 0.94 4.16 -4.57
C SER A 133 0.18 4.48 -5.87
N LYS A 134 0.62 5.45 -6.69
CA LYS A 134 -0.12 5.96 -7.86
C LYS A 134 -0.55 4.86 -8.83
N LYS A 135 0.36 3.93 -9.13
CA LYS A 135 0.09 2.81 -10.05
C LYS A 135 -0.95 1.86 -9.47
N VAL A 136 -0.84 1.53 -8.18
CA VAL A 136 -1.79 0.66 -7.48
C VAL A 136 -3.17 1.32 -7.42
N PHE A 137 -3.21 2.62 -7.11
CA PHE A 137 -4.45 3.38 -7.06
C PHE A 137 -5.16 3.46 -8.41
N SER A 138 -4.43 3.70 -9.50
CA SER A 138 -5.03 3.66 -10.84
C SER A 138 -5.60 2.29 -11.15
N PHE A 139 -4.87 1.22 -10.83
CA PHE A 139 -5.33 -0.15 -11.03
C PHE A 139 -6.63 -0.44 -10.26
N ILE A 140 -6.72 -0.04 -8.98
CA ILE A 140 -7.94 -0.21 -8.18
C ILE A 140 -9.10 0.59 -8.78
N ARG A 141 -8.89 1.86 -9.11
CA ARG A 141 -9.90 2.73 -9.74
C ARG A 141 -10.43 2.11 -11.04
N ASP A 142 -9.55 1.67 -11.92
CA ASP A 142 -9.95 1.08 -13.21
C ASP A 142 -10.71 -0.25 -13.01
N TRP A 143 -10.31 -1.05 -12.01
CA TRP A 143 -11.03 -2.28 -11.64
C TRP A 143 -12.43 -1.99 -11.11
N VAL A 144 -12.59 -1.01 -10.22
CA VAL A 144 -13.88 -0.58 -9.66
C VAL A 144 -14.79 -0.06 -10.78
N ASN A 145 -14.29 0.83 -11.62
CA ASN A 145 -15.03 1.38 -12.75
C ASN A 145 -15.54 0.28 -13.69
N ARG A 146 -14.70 -0.72 -13.98
CA ARG A 146 -15.10 -1.88 -14.79
C ARG A 146 -16.23 -2.67 -14.14
N LYS A 147 -16.20 -2.86 -12.82
CA LYS A 147 -17.23 -3.59 -12.08
C LYS A 147 -18.54 -2.83 -12.00
N LEU A 148 -18.50 -1.51 -11.78
CA LEU A 148 -19.68 -0.64 -11.79
C LEU A 148 -20.38 -0.66 -13.15
N ARG A 149 -19.63 -0.49 -14.24
CA ARG A 149 -20.23 -0.56 -15.58
C ARG A 149 -20.88 -1.92 -15.83
N ARG A 150 -20.23 -3.02 -15.41
CA ARG A 150 -20.81 -4.37 -15.53
C ARG A 150 -22.09 -4.52 -14.71
N HIS A 151 -22.15 -3.94 -13.51
CA HIS A 151 -23.36 -3.91 -12.68
C HIS A 151 -24.51 -3.20 -13.40
N MET A 152 -24.24 -2.00 -13.94
CA MET A 152 -25.22 -1.21 -14.69
C MET A 152 -25.71 -1.93 -15.95
N MET A 153 -24.80 -2.58 -16.70
CA MET A 153 -25.15 -3.34 -17.89
C MET A 153 -26.08 -4.52 -17.57
N ARG A 154 -25.81 -5.25 -16.48
CA ARG A 154 -26.67 -6.34 -16.01
C ARG A 154 -28.06 -5.86 -15.61
N LYS A 155 -28.16 -4.74 -14.89
CA LYS A 155 -29.46 -4.15 -14.55
C LYS A 155 -30.28 -3.78 -15.78
N LYS A 156 -29.62 -3.33 -16.85
CA LYS A 156 -30.26 -3.05 -18.13
C LYS A 156 -30.44 -4.29 -19.01
N GLN A 157 -30.14 -5.50 -18.50
CA GLN A 157 -30.18 -6.78 -19.22
C GLN A 157 -29.34 -6.79 -20.52
N LYS A 158 -28.26 -6.01 -20.55
CA LYS A 158 -27.40 -5.85 -21.73
C LYS A 158 -26.06 -6.55 -21.52
N LYS A 159 -25.54 -7.16 -22.59
CA LYS A 159 -24.24 -7.87 -22.59
C LYS A 159 -23.06 -6.89 -22.65
N GLY A 160 -21.90 -7.32 -22.17
CA GLY A 160 -20.65 -6.56 -22.21
C GLY A 160 -20.46 -5.58 -21.04
N PHE A 161 -19.48 -4.69 -21.18
CA PHE A 161 -19.04 -3.77 -20.12
C PHE A 161 -19.43 -2.31 -20.36
N GLY A 162 -20.14 -1.97 -21.44
CA GLY A 162 -20.61 -0.60 -21.67
C GLY A 162 -19.52 0.45 -21.83
N TRP A 163 -18.31 0.09 -22.27
CA TRP A 163 -17.18 1.04 -22.44
C TRP A 163 -17.51 2.22 -23.37
N LYS A 164 -18.29 1.96 -24.42
CA LYS A 164 -18.75 2.97 -25.40
C LYS A 164 -19.94 3.81 -24.90
N ARG A 165 -20.52 3.47 -23.74
CA ARG A 165 -21.77 4.09 -23.24
C ARG A 165 -21.56 5.14 -22.18
N TRP A 166 -20.52 4.95 -21.37
CA TRP A 166 -20.19 5.85 -20.29
C TRP A 166 -18.67 6.02 -20.25
N SER A 167 -18.23 7.23 -20.53
CA SER A 167 -16.90 7.73 -20.22
C SER A 167 -16.59 7.57 -18.72
N LYS A 168 -15.34 7.79 -18.31
CA LYS A 168 -14.98 7.73 -16.89
C LYS A 168 -15.65 8.85 -16.09
N GLU A 169 -15.84 10.01 -16.71
CA GLU A 169 -16.44 11.19 -16.08
C GLU A 169 -17.94 11.04 -15.90
N GLU A 170 -18.65 10.55 -16.92
CA GLU A 170 -20.08 10.24 -16.80
C GLU A 170 -20.32 9.17 -15.73
N LEU A 171 -19.51 8.11 -15.71
CA LEU A 171 -19.62 7.08 -14.68
C LEU A 171 -19.49 7.68 -13.27
N LEU A 172 -18.53 8.59 -13.07
CA LEU A 172 -18.34 9.26 -11.79
C LEU A 172 -19.55 10.12 -11.42
N LYS A 173 -20.07 10.92 -12.36
CA LYS A 173 -21.24 11.77 -12.17
C LYS A 173 -22.49 10.95 -11.79
N ILE A 174 -22.70 9.83 -12.49
CA ILE A 174 -23.87 8.94 -12.26
C ILE A 174 -23.76 8.21 -10.93
N THR A 175 -22.56 7.70 -10.60
CA THR A 175 -22.40 6.79 -9.45
C THR A 175 -22.10 7.50 -8.14
N GLY A 176 -21.44 8.67 -8.17
CA GLY A 176 -20.87 9.26 -6.96
C GLY A 176 -19.75 8.41 -6.33
N ILE A 177 -19.12 7.52 -7.11
CA ILE A 177 -18.06 6.65 -6.62
C ILE A 177 -16.86 7.46 -6.11
N TYR A 178 -16.26 7.03 -5.00
CA TYR A 178 -15.06 7.63 -4.46
C TYR A 178 -13.95 7.71 -5.53
N ASN A 179 -13.40 8.92 -5.70
CA ASN A 179 -12.41 9.21 -6.75
C ASN A 179 -11.16 9.98 -6.27
N ASP A 180 -11.02 10.25 -4.96
CA ASP A 180 -9.80 10.92 -4.45
C ASP A 180 -8.63 9.93 -4.28
N TYR A 181 -8.03 9.53 -5.41
CA TYR A 181 -6.85 8.66 -5.45
C TYR A 181 -5.53 9.45 -5.44
N ARG A 182 -5.52 10.67 -4.88
CA ARG A 182 -4.32 11.51 -4.84
C ARG A 182 -3.37 11.09 -3.73
N ILE A 183 -2.10 10.91 -4.08
CA ILE A 183 -1.02 10.73 -3.10
C ILE A 183 -0.90 12.01 -2.28
N ARG A 184 -0.65 11.87 -0.97
CA ARG A 184 -0.20 12.94 -0.09
C ARG A 184 1.18 12.57 0.43
N TYR A 185 2.18 13.35 0.06
CA TYR A 185 3.50 13.24 0.67
C TYR A 185 3.40 13.83 2.07
N LEU A 186 3.70 13.02 3.10
CA LEU A 186 3.81 13.54 4.46
C LEU A 186 4.93 14.59 4.46
N ARG A 187 4.59 15.82 4.83
CA ARG A 187 5.59 16.80 5.24
C ARG A 187 6.15 16.29 6.56
N GLN A 188 7.47 16.13 6.66
CA GLN A 188 8.11 15.75 7.93
C GLN A 188 7.65 16.74 9.01
N LYS A 189 6.92 16.26 10.02
CA LYS A 189 6.49 17.07 11.16
C LYS A 189 7.65 17.35 12.14
N ALA A 190 8.70 16.54 12.08
CA ALA A 190 9.92 16.72 12.86
C ALA A 190 11.14 16.21 12.07
N LEU A 191 12.29 16.86 12.28
CA LEU A 191 13.59 16.33 11.86
C LEU A 191 13.93 15.12 12.74
N PRO A 192 14.61 14.08 12.21
CA PRO A 192 15.10 12.99 13.04
C PRO A 192 16.02 13.56 14.13
N ALA A 193 15.90 13.05 15.36
CA ALA A 193 16.77 13.41 16.46
C ALA A 193 18.24 13.20 16.05
N ARG A 194 19.09 14.17 16.39
CA ARG A 194 20.51 14.22 16.01
C ARG A 194 21.34 13.20 16.76
#